data_AF-A0AB34SFF0-F1
#
_entry.id   AF-A0AB34SFF0-F1
#
_cell.length_a   1.000
_cell.length_b   1.000
_cell.length_c   1.000
_cell.angle_alpha   90.00
_cell.angle_beta   90.00
_cell.angle_gamma   90.00
#
_symmetry.space_group_name_H-M   'P 1'
#
loop_
_entity.id
_entity.type
_entity.pdbx_description
1 polymer ?
#
loop_
_entity_poly.entity_id
_entity_poly.type
_entity_poly.pdbx_seq_one_letter_code
_entity_poly.pdbx_strand_id
1 'polypeptide(L)'
;MNQLVLKKKNELMKKKKGFTLVELIIVIAIIAVLAAVAIPKFGAVKKNSNVAADQANAKIIATAVATAVANGDENPATDSVYTKYIDGGNLPNVKSVSNGTWTVNYDDEDGGNGVTVKVGDQYMYPADKEADKEADKK
;
A
#
# COMPACT_ATOMS: atom_id res chain seq x y z
N MET A 1 -29.98 -68.05 -28.25
CA MET A 1 -28.78 -67.35 -27.72
C MET A 1 -29.05 -65.84 -27.75
N ASN A 2 -28.65 -65.14 -26.68
CA ASN A 2 -28.66 -63.68 -26.48
C ASN A 2 -29.97 -62.96 -26.11
N GLN A 3 -30.51 -63.30 -24.93
CA GLN A 3 -31.32 -62.39 -24.09
C GLN A 3 -30.53 -61.89 -22.85
N LEU A 4 -29.19 -62.03 -22.84
CA LEU A 4 -28.36 -61.79 -21.64
C LEU A 4 -27.64 -60.43 -21.62
N VAL A 5 -27.77 -59.60 -22.67
CA VAL A 5 -26.94 -58.39 -22.82
C VAL A 5 -27.64 -57.09 -22.37
N LEU A 6 -28.95 -57.10 -22.08
CA LEU A 6 -29.70 -55.86 -21.82
C LEU A 6 -30.01 -55.54 -20.35
N LYS A 7 -29.34 -56.17 -19.38
CA LYS A 7 -29.59 -55.94 -17.94
C LYS A 7 -28.41 -55.36 -17.15
N LYS A 8 -27.42 -54.77 -17.82
CA LYS A 8 -26.24 -54.17 -17.14
C LYS A 8 -25.87 -52.77 -17.63
N LYS A 9 -26.87 -51.95 -17.98
CA LYS A 9 -26.69 -50.53 -18.35
C LYS A 9 -27.34 -49.53 -17.40
N ASN A 10 -27.92 -49.97 -16.28
CA ASN A 10 -28.47 -49.08 -15.25
C ASN A 10 -27.64 -48.96 -13.96
N GLU A 11 -26.52 -49.69 -13.83
CA GLU A 11 -25.63 -49.56 -12.65
C GLU A 11 -24.57 -48.45 -12.81
N LEU A 12 -24.56 -47.72 -13.92
CA LEU A 12 -23.67 -46.58 -14.14
C LEU A 12 -24.35 -45.22 -13.93
N MET A 13 -25.51 -45.18 -13.28
CA MET A 13 -26.03 -43.95 -12.69
C MET A 13 -25.19 -43.63 -11.46
N LYS A 14 -24.02 -43.02 -11.66
CA LYS A 14 -23.16 -42.47 -10.61
C LYS A 14 -24.06 -41.72 -9.62
N LYS A 15 -24.17 -42.22 -8.39
CA LYS A 15 -24.83 -41.52 -7.28
C LYS A 15 -24.16 -40.17 -7.14
N LYS A 16 -24.77 -39.11 -7.67
CA LYS A 16 -24.33 -37.74 -7.44
C LYS A 16 -24.57 -37.47 -5.96
N LYS A 17 -23.53 -37.61 -5.14
CA LYS A 17 -23.54 -37.12 -3.76
C LYS A 17 -23.63 -35.60 -3.86
N GLY A 18 -24.84 -35.06 -3.71
CA GLY A 18 -25.05 -33.63 -3.57
C GLY A 18 -24.55 -33.17 -2.22
N PHE A 19 -24.04 -31.94 -2.16
CA PHE A 19 -23.69 -31.26 -0.91
C PHE A 19 -24.95 -31.05 -0.08
N THR A 20 -24.91 -31.32 1.22
CA THR A 20 -26.07 -31.09 2.09
C THR A 20 -26.20 -29.60 2.41
N LEU A 21 -27.43 -29.11 2.61
CA LEU A 21 -27.66 -27.73 3.03
C LEU A 21 -26.98 -27.41 4.37
N VAL A 22 -26.93 -28.40 5.27
CA VAL A 22 -26.29 -28.26 6.58
C VAL A 22 -24.79 -28.06 6.46
N GLU A 23 -24.11 -28.82 5.57
CA GLU A 23 -22.68 -28.61 5.30
C GLU A 23 -22.41 -27.21 4.79
N LEU A 24 -23.29 -26.63 3.97
CA LEU A 24 -23.14 -25.26 3.47
C LEU A 24 -23.34 -24.22 4.57
N ILE A 25 -24.34 -24.42 5.43
CA ILE A 25 -24.65 -23.50 6.53
C ILE A 25 -23.50 -23.41 7.53
N ILE A 26 -22.86 -24.54 7.86
CA ILE A 26 -21.71 -24.55 8.78
C ILE A 26 -20.51 -23.81 8.17
N VAL A 27 -20.26 -23.97 6.87
CA VAL A 27 -19.14 -23.30 6.19
C VAL A 27 -19.32 -21.78 6.21
N ILE A 28 -20.50 -21.27 5.86
CA ILE A 28 -20.75 -19.82 5.88
C ILE A 28 -20.71 -19.26 7.32
N ALA A 29 -21.11 -20.05 8.32
CA ALA A 29 -21.04 -19.65 9.72
C ALA A 29 -19.59 -19.46 10.19
N ILE A 30 -18.69 -20.40 9.84
CA ILE A 30 -17.27 -20.28 10.16
C ILE A 30 -16.63 -19.08 9.43
N ILE A 31 -16.93 -18.90 8.14
CA ILE A 31 -16.43 -17.77 7.35
C ILE A 31 -16.90 -16.44 7.95
N ALA A 32 -18.16 -16.35 8.41
CA ALA A 32 -18.70 -15.15 9.04
C ALA A 32 -17.94 -14.75 10.31
N VAL A 33 -17.60 -15.72 11.18
CA VAL A 33 -16.81 -15.47 12.40
C VAL A 33 -15.40 -15.00 12.06
N LEU A 34 -14.73 -15.64 11.10
CA LEU A 34 -13.38 -15.25 10.67
C LEU A 34 -13.38 -13.84 10.04
N ALA A 35 -14.36 -13.56 9.18
CA ALA A 35 -14.51 -12.26 8.52
C ALA A 35 -14.74 -11.13 9.53
N ALA A 36 -15.55 -11.37 10.57
CA ALA A 36 -15.84 -10.37 11.60
C ALA A 36 -14.57 -9.87 12.32
N VAL A 37 -13.57 -10.73 12.54
CA VAL A 37 -12.30 -10.35 13.18
C VAL A 37 -11.29 -9.82 12.16
N ALA A 38 -11.29 -10.34 10.93
CA ALA A 38 -10.30 -10.00 9.91
C ALA A 38 -10.53 -8.61 9.27
N ILE A 39 -11.78 -8.27 8.93
CA ILE A 39 -12.14 -7.02 8.24
C ILE A 39 -11.64 -5.76 9.00
N PRO A 40 -11.91 -5.58 10.31
CA PRO A 40 -11.47 -4.35 11.00
C PRO A 40 -9.95 -4.22 11.06
N LYS A 41 -9.21 -5.33 11.19
CA LYS A 41 -7.74 -5.32 11.23
C LYS A 41 -7.12 -4.96 9.88
N PHE A 42 -7.73 -5.42 8.79
CA PHE A 42 -7.18 -5.20 7.45
C PHE A 42 -7.10 -3.71 7.07
N GLY A 43 -8.09 -2.91 7.47
CA GLY A 43 -8.11 -1.47 7.17
C GLY A 43 -6.95 -0.70 7.80
N ALA A 44 -6.67 -0.95 9.09
CA ALA A 44 -5.58 -0.29 9.81
C ALA A 44 -4.20 -0.70 9.25
N VAL A 45 -4.00 -1.99 8.97
CA VAL A 45 -2.76 -2.50 8.37
C VAL A 45 -2.53 -1.84 7.01
N LYS A 46 -3.56 -1.78 6.15
CA LYS A 46 -3.45 -1.15 4.83
C LYS A 46 -3.07 0.33 4.93
N LYS A 47 -3.69 1.09 5.84
CA LYS A 47 -3.36 2.49 6.06
C LYS A 47 -1.89 2.66 6.48
N ASN A 48 -1.44 1.86 7.44
CA ASN A 48 -0.05 1.92 7.93
C ASN A 48 0.95 1.52 6.83
N SER A 49 0.64 0.50 6.04
CA SER A 49 1.47 0.11 4.89
C SER A 49 1.56 1.22 3.84
N ASN A 50 0.48 1.95 3.61
CA ASN A 50 0.47 3.07 2.68
C ASN A 50 1.34 4.24 3.17
N VAL A 51 1.23 4.60 4.46
CA VAL A 51 2.09 5.65 5.06
C VAL A 51 3.56 5.24 5.04
N ALA A 52 3.88 4.00 5.39
CA ALA A 52 5.25 3.49 5.34
C ALA A 52 5.83 3.50 3.91
N ALA A 53 5.02 3.17 2.91
CA ALA A 53 5.42 3.25 1.51
C ALA A 53 5.69 4.70 1.08
N ASP A 54 4.84 5.65 1.51
CA ASP A 54 5.04 7.07 1.24
C ASP A 54 6.29 7.62 1.93
N GLN A 55 6.59 7.23 3.18
CA GLN A 55 7.84 7.60 3.85
C GLN A 55 9.08 7.09 3.10
N ALA A 56 9.04 5.85 2.59
CA ALA A 56 10.13 5.31 1.76
C ALA A 56 10.30 6.10 0.45
N ASN A 57 9.19 6.43 -0.23
CA ASN A 57 9.19 7.26 -1.43
C ASN A 57 9.70 8.69 -1.16
N ALA A 58 9.31 9.28 -0.03
CA ALA A 58 9.77 10.60 0.39
C ALA A 58 11.29 10.64 0.60
N LYS A 59 11.88 9.57 1.13
CA LYS A 59 13.34 9.44 1.24
C LYS A 59 14.04 9.40 -0.12
N ILE A 60 13.44 8.74 -1.12
CA ILE A 60 13.95 8.74 -2.50
C ILE A 60 13.91 10.16 -3.06
N ILE A 61 12.79 10.87 -2.91
CA ILE A 61 12.64 12.27 -3.34
C ILE A 61 13.69 13.16 -2.63
N ALA A 62 13.85 13.00 -1.31
CA ALA A 62 14.81 13.79 -0.56
C ALA A 62 16.27 13.55 -1.00
N THR A 63 16.61 12.29 -1.31
CA THR A 63 17.93 11.92 -1.86
C THR A 63 18.12 12.53 -3.25
N ALA A 64 17.08 12.57 -4.08
CA ALA A 64 17.13 13.17 -5.40
C ALA A 64 17.35 14.68 -5.34
N VAL A 65 16.69 15.38 -4.41
CA VAL A 65 16.95 16.81 -4.13
C VAL A 65 18.38 17.02 -3.64
N ALA A 66 18.85 16.21 -2.69
CA ALA A 66 20.23 16.29 -2.21
C ALA A 66 21.26 16.05 -3.35
N THR A 67 20.93 15.19 -4.31
CA THR A 67 21.75 14.97 -5.50
C THR A 67 21.74 16.19 -6.42
N ALA A 68 20.58 16.83 -6.62
CA ALA A 68 20.48 18.07 -7.38
C ALA A 68 21.31 19.21 -6.76
N VAL A 69 21.25 19.35 -5.43
CA VAL A 69 22.10 20.28 -4.67
C VAL A 69 23.58 19.98 -4.89
N ALA A 70 23.98 18.72 -4.75
CA ALA A 70 25.38 18.30 -4.92
C ALA A 70 25.89 18.53 -6.35
N ASN A 71 25.00 18.48 -7.35
CA ASN A 71 25.32 18.78 -8.74
C ASN A 71 25.29 20.29 -9.06
N GLY A 72 24.89 21.14 -8.11
CA GLY A 72 24.79 22.59 -8.30
C GLY A 72 23.60 23.03 -9.15
N ASP A 73 22.53 22.24 -9.22
CA ASP A 73 21.30 22.68 -9.88
C ASP A 73 20.67 23.88 -9.15
N GLU A 74 20.20 24.85 -9.92
CA GLU A 74 19.35 25.92 -9.40
C GLU A 74 17.97 25.37 -9.02
N ASN A 75 17.42 25.87 -7.90
CA ASN A 75 16.10 25.48 -7.38
C ASN A 75 15.90 23.95 -7.26
N PRO A 76 16.74 23.25 -6.47
CA PRO A 76 16.79 21.79 -6.41
C PRO A 76 15.50 21.13 -5.91
N ALA A 77 14.63 21.88 -5.22
CA ALA A 77 13.31 21.41 -4.78
C ALA A 77 12.21 21.48 -5.85
N THR A 78 12.52 21.92 -7.07
CA THR A 78 11.55 21.95 -8.17
C THR A 78 11.36 20.56 -8.78
N ASP A 79 10.12 20.14 -9.02
CA ASP A 79 9.78 18.83 -9.62
C ASP A 79 10.62 18.50 -10.85
N SER A 80 10.74 19.42 -11.81
CA SER A 80 11.51 19.21 -13.04
C SER A 80 13.02 19.05 -12.81
N VAL A 81 13.51 19.41 -11.63
CA VAL A 81 14.93 19.34 -11.27
C VAL A 81 15.24 18.03 -10.60
N TYR A 82 14.62 17.74 -9.45
CA TYR A 82 14.97 16.52 -8.71
C TYR A 82 14.47 15.24 -9.41
N THR A 83 13.43 15.30 -10.26
CA THR A 83 12.96 14.10 -10.99
C THR A 83 14.00 13.55 -11.96
N LYS A 84 14.96 14.36 -12.42
CA LYS A 84 16.13 13.90 -13.20
C LYS A 84 16.94 12.81 -12.48
N TYR A 85 16.92 12.84 -11.14
CA TYR A 85 17.67 11.95 -10.26
C TYR A 85 16.79 10.84 -9.65
N ILE A 86 15.54 10.71 -10.11
CA ILE A 86 14.64 9.61 -9.76
C ILE A 86 14.62 8.63 -10.92
N ASP A 87 14.71 7.34 -10.62
CA ASP A 87 14.61 6.29 -11.63
C ASP A 87 13.28 6.40 -12.41
N GLY A 88 13.39 6.40 -13.74
CA GLY A 88 12.24 6.60 -14.63
C GLY A 88 11.69 8.03 -14.71
N GLY A 89 12.29 9.02 -14.05
CA GLY A 89 11.96 10.45 -14.22
C GLY A 89 10.58 10.87 -13.71
N ASN A 90 9.89 10.01 -12.95
CA ASN A 90 8.51 10.24 -12.52
C ASN A 90 8.40 10.17 -11.01
N LEU A 91 7.54 11.01 -10.45
CA LEU A 91 7.20 10.97 -9.04
C LEU A 91 6.37 9.72 -8.72
N PRO A 92 6.66 9.02 -7.61
CA PRO A 92 5.80 7.95 -7.14
C PRO A 92 4.44 8.50 -6.69
N ASN A 93 3.36 7.76 -6.93
CA ASN A 93 2.03 8.16 -6.45
C ASN A 93 1.94 8.04 -4.92
N VAL A 94 1.33 9.04 -4.28
CA VAL A 94 0.99 9.03 -2.86
C VAL A 94 -0.07 7.97 -2.58
N LYS A 95 0.14 7.13 -1.56
CA LYS A 95 -0.75 6.02 -1.19
C LYS A 95 -1.57 6.29 0.07
N SER A 96 -1.10 7.16 0.95
CA SER A 96 -1.72 7.47 2.26
C SER A 96 -2.98 8.33 2.11
N VAL A 97 -3.04 9.19 1.08
CA VAL A 97 -4.14 10.10 0.81
C VAL A 97 -4.57 9.96 -0.65
N SER A 98 -5.88 9.90 -0.89
CA SER A 98 -6.43 9.88 -2.25
C SER A 98 -6.11 11.20 -2.96
N ASN A 99 -5.55 11.11 -4.16
CA ASN A 99 -5.06 12.27 -4.94
C ASN A 99 -4.07 13.14 -4.16
N GLY A 100 -3.33 12.54 -3.22
CA GLY A 100 -2.28 13.25 -2.50
C GLY A 100 -1.16 13.69 -3.43
N THR A 101 -0.59 14.84 -3.14
CA THR A 101 0.56 15.40 -3.85
C THR A 101 1.76 15.50 -2.92
N TRP A 102 2.95 15.43 -3.51
CA TRP A 102 4.18 15.72 -2.79
C TRP A 102 4.36 17.23 -2.69
N THR A 103 4.81 17.69 -1.53
CA THR A 103 5.32 19.06 -1.35
C THR A 103 6.75 18.96 -0.87
N VAL A 104 7.67 19.47 -1.67
CA VAL A 104 9.11 19.36 -1.45
C VAL A 104 9.68 20.74 -1.21
N ASN A 105 10.35 20.93 -0.09
CA ASN A 105 11.07 22.17 0.20
C ASN A 105 12.54 21.85 0.46
N TYR A 106 13.41 22.74 -0.03
CA TYR A 106 14.82 22.78 0.30
C TYR A 106 15.08 24.13 0.97
N ASP A 107 15.68 24.09 2.14
CA ASP A 107 16.10 25.27 2.88
C ASP A 107 17.60 25.15 3.15
N ASP A 108 18.33 26.20 2.78
CA ASP A 108 19.80 26.30 2.88
C ASP A 108 20.20 27.26 4.02
N GLU A 109 19.24 27.89 4.69
CA GLU A 109 19.50 29.10 5.50
C GLU A 109 20.09 28.84 6.90
N ASP A 110 20.12 27.59 7.39
CA ASP A 110 20.52 27.32 8.79
C ASP A 110 21.70 26.33 8.95
N GLY A 111 22.55 26.16 7.93
CA GLY A 111 23.72 25.26 8.02
C GLY A 111 23.36 23.77 8.19
N GLY A 112 22.07 23.44 8.03
CA GLY A 112 21.56 22.09 7.88
C GLY A 112 20.83 22.00 6.55
N ASN A 113 21.42 21.25 5.61
CA ASN A 113 20.84 20.92 4.30
C ASN A 113 19.50 20.17 4.47
N GLY A 114 18.44 20.90 4.77
CA GLY A 114 17.23 20.35 5.34
C GLY A 114 16.17 20.08 4.29
N VAL A 115 16.32 19.02 3.49
CA VAL A 115 15.23 18.62 2.58
C VAL A 115 14.03 18.18 3.40
N THR A 116 12.86 18.74 3.10
CA THR A 116 11.59 18.29 3.66
C THR A 116 10.64 17.85 2.57
N VAL A 117 9.94 16.74 2.81
CA VAL A 117 8.96 16.17 1.89
C VAL A 117 7.68 15.89 2.66
N LYS A 118 6.56 16.44 2.18
CA LYS A 118 5.25 16.34 2.81
C LYS A 118 4.21 15.76 1.87
N VAL A 119 3.13 15.27 2.47
CA VAL A 119 1.85 14.98 1.82
C VAL A 119 0.76 15.71 2.59
N GLY A 120 0.17 16.75 1.98
CA GLY A 120 -0.65 17.71 2.72
C GLY A 120 0.16 18.35 3.86
N ASP A 121 -0.34 18.28 5.09
CA ASP A 121 0.33 18.83 6.27
C ASP A 121 1.30 17.86 6.95
N GLN A 122 1.33 16.60 6.51
CA GLN A 122 2.08 15.51 7.12
C GLN A 122 3.50 15.44 6.53
N TYR A 123 4.55 15.47 7.37
CA TYR A 123 5.92 15.22 6.97
C TYR A 123 6.15 13.72 6.73
N MET A 124 6.57 13.39 5.51
CA MET A 124 7.02 12.05 5.16
C MET A 124 8.55 11.94 5.26
N TYR A 125 9.26 13.06 5.10
CA TYR A 125 10.69 13.17 5.34
C TYR A 125 11.08 14.56 5.89
N PRO A 126 12.04 14.62 6.83
CA PRO A 126 12.53 13.50 7.62
C PRO A 126 11.44 13.00 8.58
N ALA A 127 11.39 11.68 8.82
CA ALA A 127 10.24 11.02 9.48
C ALA A 127 10.10 11.36 10.98
N ASP A 128 11.15 11.91 11.58
CA ASP A 128 11.23 12.35 12.97
C ASP A 128 10.58 13.71 13.25
N LYS A 129 10.49 14.60 12.25
CA LYS A 129 9.85 15.93 12.40
C LYS A 129 8.35 15.90 12.74
N GLU A 130 7.69 14.75 12.60
CA GLU A 130 6.32 14.57 13.08
C GLU A 130 6.24 14.21 14.57
N ALA A 131 7.24 13.49 15.08
CA ALA A 131 7.28 13.03 16.46
C ALA A 131 7.40 14.20 17.45
N ASP A 132 8.05 15.28 17.04
CA ASP A 132 8.20 16.49 17.86
C ASP A 132 6.87 17.23 18.11
N LYS A 133 5.86 17.08 17.23
CA LYS A 133 4.52 17.65 17.44
C LYS A 133 3.66 16.84 18.43
N GLU A 134 3.97 15.56 18.62
CA GLU A 134 3.25 14.69 19.56
C GLU A 134 3.80 14.84 21.00
N ALA A 135 5.07 15.30 21.15
CA ALA A 135 5.70 15.54 22.44
C ALA A 135 5.12 16.75 23.19
N ASP A 136 4.62 17.77 22.47
CA ASP A 136 3.98 18.96 23.04
C ASP A 136 2.51 18.75 23.47
N LYS A 137 1.97 17.53 23.29
CA LYS A 137 0.58 17.17 23.65
C LYS A 137 0.44 16.34 24.94
N LYS A 138 1.53 16.14 25.70
CA LYS A 138 1.50 15.49 27.02
C LYS A 138 1.72 16.51 28.13
#